data_AF-A0A4Y9LYU0-F1
#
_entry.id   AF-A0A4Y9LYU0-F1
#
_cell.length_a   1.000
_cell.length_b   1.000
_cell.length_c   1.000
_cell.angle_alpha   90.00
_cell.angle_beta   90.00
_cell.angle_gamma   90.00
#
_symmetry.space_group_name_H-M   'P 1'
#
loop_
_entity.id
_entity.type
_entity.pdbx_description
1 polymer ?
#
loop_
_entity_poly.entity_id
_entity_poly.type
_entity_poly.pdbx_seq_one_letter_code
_entity_poly.pdbx_strand_id
1 'polypeptide(L)' 'MNRELREFRRLERICREQAALSDIDIERIGLLAVAEDCRAAAAAVEAQSLVRRRPLRLAFW' A
#
# COMPACT_ATOMS: atom_id res chain seq x y z
N MET A 1 2.94 11.90 -8.98
CA MET A 1 2.81 10.62 -8.25
C MET A 1 2.62 10.91 -6.77
N ASN A 2 1.56 10.38 -6.15
CA ASN A 2 1.14 10.75 -4.80
C ASN A 2 2.24 10.42 -3.77
N ARG A 3 2.60 11.36 -2.88
CA ARG A 3 3.72 11.20 -1.92
C ARG A 3 3.42 10.08 -0.92
N GLU A 4 2.18 10.04 -0.45
CA GLU A 4 1.68 9.02 0.48
C GLU A 4 1.77 7.61 -0.12
N LEU A 5 1.37 7.46 -1.38
CA LEU A 5 1.49 6.18 -2.10
C LEU A 5 2.95 5.68 -2.15
N ARG A 6 3.91 6.59 -2.39
CA ARG A 6 5.33 6.24 -2.39
C ARG A 6 5.80 5.80 -1.01
N GLU A 7 5.31 6.45 0.05
CA GLU A 7 5.69 6.08 1.41
C GLU A 7 5.10 4.73 1.81
N PHE A 8 3.83 4.45 1.50
CA PHE A 8 3.25 3.12 1.76
C PHE A 8 4.02 2.01 1.04
N ARG A 9 4.40 2.21 -0.23
CA ARG A 9 5.21 1.25 -1.00
C ARG A 9 6.63 1.10 -0.45
N ARG A 10 7.19 2.16 0.13
CA ARG A 10 8.49 2.12 0.80
C ARG A 10 8.41 1.31 2.10
N LEU A 11 7.40 1.56 2.92
CA LEU A 11 7.16 0.85 4.17
C LEU A 11 6.84 -0.63 3.93
N GLU A 12 5.97 -0.95 2.97
CA GLU A 12 5.67 -2.34 2.57
C GLU A 12 6.95 -3.14 2.29
N ARG A 13 7.89 -2.53 1.56
CA ARG A 13 9.15 -3.17 1.21
C ARG A 13 10.06 -3.36 2.41
N ILE A 14 10.27 -2.32 3.21
CA ILE A 14 11.11 -2.39 4.41
C ILE A 14 10.58 -3.46 5.36
N CYS A 15 9.28 -3.50 5.62
CA CYS A 15 8.68 -4.49 6.49
C CYS A 15 8.90 -5.92 5.96
N ARG A 16 8.80 -6.15 4.65
CA ARG A 16 9.11 -7.47 4.04
C ARG A 16 10.58 -7.84 4.14
N GLU A 17 11.48 -6.88 3.90
CA GLU A 17 12.92 -7.09 4.02
C GLU A 17 13.31 -7.43 5.46
N GLN A 18 12.78 -6.69 6.44
CA GLN A 18 13.02 -6.96 7.86
C GLN A 18 12.40 -8.30 8.29
N ALA A 19 11.20 -8.64 7.79
CA ALA A 19 10.56 -9.92 8.10
C ALA A 19 11.37 -11.12 7.58
N ALA A 20 12.08 -10.95 6.46
CA ALA A 20 12.95 -11.98 5.91
C ALA A 20 14.26 -12.15 6.70
N LEU A 21 14.64 -11.14 7.49
CA LEU A 21 15.85 -11.13 8.31
C LEU A 21 15.58 -11.46 9.79
N SER A 22 14.32 -11.46 10.22
CA SER A 22 13.97 -11.70 11.62
C SER A 22 13.94 -13.21 11.92
N ASP A 23 14.74 -13.61 12.90
CA ASP A 23 14.74 -14.97 13.46
C ASP A 23 13.63 -15.17 14.51
N ILE A 24 12.92 -14.11 14.89
CA ILE A 24 11.85 -14.15 15.90
C ILE A 24 10.49 -14.20 15.21
N ASP A 25 9.75 -15.29 15.40
CA ASP A 25 8.48 -15.51 14.73
C ASP A 25 7.44 -14.41 14.98
N ILE A 26 7.32 -13.89 16.20
CA ILE A 26 6.35 -12.83 16.50
C ILE A 26 6.67 -11.51 15.77
N GLU A 27 7.95 -11.19 15.64
CA GLU A 27 8.41 -10.01 14.92
C GLU A 27 8.20 -10.18 13.42
N ARG A 28 8.58 -11.34 12.86
CA ARG A 28 8.31 -11.69 11.46
C ARG A 28 6.83 -11.59 11.13
N ILE A 29 5.94 -12.14 11.97
CA ILE A 29 4.48 -12.07 11.79
C ILE A 29 4.00 -10.61 11.84
N GLY A 30 4.43 -9.84 12.84
CA GLY A 30 4.07 -8.43 12.98
C GLY A 30 4.49 -7.60 11.77
N LEU A 31 5.71 -7.79 11.28
CA LEU A 31 6.23 -7.10 10.09
C LEU A 31 5.45 -7.47 8.81
N LEU A 32 5.08 -8.75 8.64
CA LEU A 32 4.26 -9.17 7.51
C LEU A 32 2.87 -8.55 7.55
N ALA A 33 2.23 -8.48 8.72
CA ALA A 33 0.92 -7.85 8.89
C ALA A 33 0.98 -6.35 8.50
N VAL A 34 1.99 -5.62 9.00
CA VAL A 34 2.17 -4.20 8.64
C VAL A 34 2.44 -4.02 7.14
N ALA A 35 3.17 -4.94 6.50
CA ALA A 35 3.39 -4.90 5.06
C ALA A 35 2.08 -5.08 4.27
N GLU A 36 1.19 -5.95 4.74
CA GLU A 36 -0.14 -6.14 4.16
C GLU A 36 -1.02 -4.91 4.33
N ASP A 37 -1.01 -4.29 5.51
CA ASP A 37 -1.74 -3.04 5.78
C ASP A 37 -1.26 -1.90 4.87
N CYS A 38 0.07 -1.76 4.70
CA CYS A 38 0.64 -0.75 3.79
C CYS A 38 0.21 -0.98 2.34
N ARG A 39 0.14 -2.24 1.89
CA ARG A 39 -0.34 -2.58 0.55
C ARG A 39 -1.81 -2.22 0.38
N ALA A 40 -2.65 -2.54 1.36
CA ALA A 40 -4.07 -2.23 1.34
C ALA A 40 -4.30 -0.70 1.30
N ALA A 41 -3.57 0.04 2.13
CA ALA A 41 -3.62 1.51 2.14
C ALA A 41 -3.17 2.12 0.80
N ALA A 42 -2.06 1.62 0.23
CA ALA A 42 -1.59 2.03 -1.10
C ALA A 42 -2.65 1.81 -2.18
N ALA A 43 -3.29 0.63 -2.20
CA ALA A 43 -4.35 0.30 -3.14
C ALA A 43 -5.56 1.23 -2.99
N ALA A 44 -5.96 1.55 -1.75
CA ALA A 44 -7.05 2.48 -1.48
C ALA A 44 -6.75 3.91 -1.99
N VAL A 45 -5.53 4.42 -1.74
CA VAL A 45 -5.09 5.74 -2.21
C VAL A 45 -5.03 5.80 -3.75
N GLU A 46 -4.54 4.74 -4.38
CA GLU A 46 -4.49 4.62 -5.83
C GLU A 46 -5.90 4.58 -6.45
N ALA A 47 -6.81 3.78 -5.88
CA ALA A 47 -8.21 3.71 -6.30
C ALA A 47 -8.92 5.07 -6.17
N GLN A 48 -8.76 5.76 -5.04
CA GLN A 48 -9.30 7.12 -4.86
C GLN A 48 -8.74 8.11 -5.87
N SER A 49 -7.44 8.00 -6.19
CA SER A 49 -6.78 8.86 -7.17
C SER A 49 -7.33 8.62 -8.59
N LEU A 50 -7.67 7.38 -8.95
CA LEU A 50 -8.28 7.02 -10.23
C LEU A 50 -9.73 7.53 -10.33
N VAL A 51 -10.51 7.42 -9.25
CA VAL A 51 -11.88 7.96 -9.19
C VAL A 51 -11.86 9.49 -9.35
N ARG A 52 -10.96 10.19 -8.65
CA ARG A 52 -10.86 11.66 -8.71
C ARG A 52 -10.34 12.18 -10.07
N ARG A 53 -9.57 11.36 -10.80
CA ARG A 53 -8.99 11.74 -12.11
C ARG A 53 -9.86 11.38 -13.30
N ARG A 54 -10.92 10.59 -13.11
CA ARG A 54 -11.94 10.44 -14.14
C ARG A 54 -12.81 11.70 -14.12
N PRO A 55 -12.77 12.60 -15.14
CA PRO A 55 -13.94 13.40 -15.40
C PRO A 55 -15.08 12.40 -15.60
N LEU A 56 -16.22 12.64 -14.97
CA LEU A 56 -17.47 11.93 -15.25
C LEU A 56 -17.85 12.20 -16.72
N ARG A 57 -17.14 11.59 -17.67
CA ARG A 57 -17.64 11.33 -19.02
C ARG A 57 -18.42 10.03 -18.94
N LEU A 58 -19.46 10.03 -18.11
CA LEU A 58 -20.59 9.17 -18.38
C LEU A 58 -21.37 9.91 -19.46
N ALA A 59 -21.16 9.44 -20.69
CA ALA A 59 -22.04 9.72 -21.79
C ALA A 59 -23.47 9.38 -21.35
N PHE A 60 -24.32 10.39 -21.32
CA PHE A 60 -25.71 10.21 -21.70
C PHE A 60 -25.69 9.57 -23.08
N TRP A 61 -26.27 8.38 -23.23
CA TRP A 61 -27.10 7.89 -24.34
C TRP A 61 -27.62 6.50 -23.97
#